data_AF-A0AAQ0SM81-F1
#
_entry.id   AF-A0AAQ0SM81-F1
#
_cell.length_a   1.000
_cell.length_b   1.000
_cell.length_c   1.000
_cell.angle_alpha   90.00
_cell.angle_beta   90.00
_cell.angle_gamma   90.00
#
_symmetry.space_group_name_H-M   'P 1'
#
loop_
_entity.id
_entity.type
_entity.pdbx_description
1 polymer ?
#
loop_
_entity_poly.entity_id
_entity_poly.type
_entity_poly.pdbx_seq_one_letter_code
_entity_poly.pdbx_strand_id
1 'polypeptide(L)'
;MFFLLVYISSVVLINFAFSSAPHLDVIWSAWGGLVFVLRDMVQIRFGHGAILAMLAALVLSYVTSDPSIAMASATAFAVSECIDWLVFSITKRPLRDRLWISSALSIPLDTFIFFGMIDALTAPVVVTALASKFAGVSIVWMIMAWRARNNACPG
;
A
#
# COMPACT_ATOMS: atom_id res chain seq x y z
N MET A 1 1.62 -0.91 -18.59
CA MET A 1 2.90 -1.55 -18.19
C MET A 1 3.70 -0.67 -17.24
N PHE A 2 3.90 0.62 -17.52
CA PHE A 2 4.63 1.54 -16.62
C PHE A 2 4.18 1.51 -15.15
N PHE A 3 2.89 1.68 -14.86
CA PHE A 3 2.37 1.63 -13.48
C PHE A 3 2.63 0.31 -12.74
N LEU A 4 2.60 -0.81 -13.47
CA LEU A 4 2.83 -2.14 -12.91
C LEU A 4 4.32 -2.31 -12.53
N LEU A 5 5.23 -1.85 -13.40
CA LEU A 5 6.66 -1.82 -13.09
C LEU A 5 6.96 -0.91 -11.90
N VAL A 6 6.38 0.30 -11.87
CA VAL A 6 6.55 1.24 -10.75
C VAL A 6 6.07 0.62 -9.44
N TYR A 7 4.93 -0.07 -9.45
CA TYR A 7 4.41 -0.77 -8.28
C TYR A 7 5.35 -1.90 -7.82
N ILE A 8 5.77 -2.80 -8.72
CA ILE A 8 6.69 -3.89 -8.41
C ILE A 8 7.99 -3.35 -7.81
N SER A 9 8.60 -2.37 -8.47
CA SER A 9 9.84 -1.74 -7.99
C SER A 9 9.65 -1.08 -6.63
N SER A 10 8.50 -0.42 -6.40
CA SER A 10 8.22 0.22 -5.11
C SER A 10 8.08 -0.79 -3.97
N VAL A 11 7.46 -1.94 -4.22
CA VAL A 11 7.33 -3.04 -3.23
C VAL A 11 8.70 -3.64 -2.91
N VAL A 12 9.54 -3.86 -3.90
CA VAL A 12 10.91 -4.38 -3.67
C VAL A 12 11.74 -3.36 -2.88
N LEU A 13 11.70 -2.09 -3.29
CA LEU A 13 12.45 -1.02 -2.64
C LEU A 13 12.03 -0.80 -1.19
N ILE A 14 10.73 -0.85 -0.89
CA ILE A 14 10.27 -0.65 0.49
C ILE A 14 10.67 -1.81 1.40
N ASN A 15 10.57 -3.06 0.92
CA ASN A 15 11.01 -4.23 1.67
C ASN A 15 12.52 -4.18 1.92
N PHE A 16 13.30 -3.77 0.90
CA PHE A 16 14.74 -3.56 1.04
C PHE A 16 15.07 -2.42 2.03
N ALA A 17 14.30 -1.33 2.01
CA ALA A 17 14.49 -0.19 2.90
C ALA A 17 14.18 -0.54 4.37
N PHE A 18 13.11 -1.28 4.64
CA PHE A 18 12.80 -1.82 5.97
C PHE A 18 13.90 -2.80 6.44
N SER A 19 14.47 -3.59 5.54
CA SER A 19 15.57 -4.51 5.85
C SER A 19 16.89 -3.78 6.13
N SER A 20 17.18 -2.69 5.41
CA SER A 20 18.48 -2.00 5.48
C SER A 20 18.53 -0.92 6.56
N ALA A 21 17.41 -0.21 6.78
CA ALA A 21 17.34 0.94 7.67
C ALA A 21 16.03 0.95 8.48
N PRO A 22 15.84 -0.01 9.40
CA PRO A 22 14.61 -0.12 10.19
C PRO A 22 14.35 1.09 11.11
N HIS A 23 15.38 1.88 11.42
CA HIS A 23 15.27 3.10 12.25
C HIS A 23 14.57 4.28 11.56
N LEU A 24 14.33 4.21 10.23
CA LEU A 24 13.59 5.22 9.47
C LEU A 24 12.16 4.74 9.15
N ASP A 25 11.60 3.90 10.02
CA ASP A 25 10.26 3.30 9.91
C ASP A 25 9.16 4.31 9.56
N VAL A 26 9.21 5.54 10.09
CA VAL A 26 8.23 6.60 9.79
C VAL A 26 8.27 7.00 8.31
N ILE A 27 9.46 7.17 7.74
CA ILE A 27 9.64 7.59 6.34
C ILE A 27 9.23 6.45 5.41
N TRP A 28 9.67 5.23 5.73
CA TRP A 28 9.32 4.04 4.96
C TRP A 28 7.83 3.73 5.04
N SER A 29 7.20 3.94 6.19
CA SER A 29 5.76 3.76 6.36
C SER A 29 4.96 4.78 5.55
N ALA A 30 5.42 6.04 5.46
CA ALA A 30 4.81 7.02 4.55
C ALA A 30 4.89 6.57 3.09
N TRP A 31 6.05 6.04 2.65
CA TRP A 31 6.20 5.41 1.33
C TRP A 31 5.25 4.22 1.18
N GLY A 32 5.09 3.41 2.22
CA GLY A 32 4.15 2.27 2.23
C GLY A 32 2.73 2.72 1.93
N GLY A 33 2.29 3.85 2.49
CA GLY A 33 1.03 4.49 2.15
C GLY A 33 0.89 4.80 0.66
N LEU A 34 1.96 5.24 0.00
CA LEU A 34 1.97 5.46 -1.45
C LEU A 34 1.89 4.15 -2.25
N VAL A 35 2.49 3.06 -1.74
CA VAL A 35 2.39 1.72 -2.35
C VAL A 35 0.94 1.22 -2.34
N PHE A 36 0.19 1.48 -1.27
CA PHE A 36 -1.26 1.21 -1.23
C PHE A 36 -2.02 1.95 -2.33
N VAL A 37 -1.72 3.23 -2.54
CA VAL A 37 -2.35 3.99 -3.64
C VAL A 37 -1.97 3.43 -5.00
N LEU A 38 -0.70 3.10 -5.22
CA LEU A 38 -0.24 2.49 -6.48
C LEU A 38 -0.93 1.15 -6.73
N ARG A 39 -1.12 0.35 -5.68
CA ARG A 39 -1.83 -0.93 -5.74
C ARG A 39 -3.28 -0.75 -6.21
N ASP A 40 -4.02 0.15 -5.56
CA ASP A 40 -5.40 0.47 -5.96
C ASP A 40 -5.46 0.90 -7.43
N MET A 41 -4.52 1.74 -7.88
CA MET A 41 -4.44 2.17 -9.28
C MET A 41 -4.15 1.02 -10.26
N VAL A 42 -3.25 0.11 -9.90
CA VAL A 42 -2.94 -1.08 -10.71
C VAL A 42 -4.15 -2.01 -10.76
N GLN A 43 -4.85 -2.21 -9.64
CA GLN A 43 -6.05 -3.04 -9.56
C GLN A 43 -7.19 -2.50 -10.44
N ILE A 44 -7.41 -1.18 -10.43
CA ILE A 44 -8.41 -0.54 -11.31
C ILE A 44 -8.05 -0.72 -12.80
N ARG A 45 -6.76 -0.63 -13.13
CA ARG A 45 -6.29 -0.64 -14.53
C ARG A 45 -6.12 -2.03 -15.12
N PHE A 46 -5.73 -3.01 -14.30
CA PHE A 46 -5.35 -4.36 -14.72
C PHE A 46 -6.15 -5.48 -14.04
N GLY A 47 -7.08 -5.16 -13.12
CA GLY A 47 -7.90 -6.13 -12.40
C GLY A 47 -7.05 -7.15 -11.65
N HIS A 48 -7.29 -8.44 -11.91
CA HIS A 48 -6.55 -9.56 -11.32
C HIS A 48 -5.04 -9.56 -11.65
N GLY A 49 -4.59 -8.79 -12.64
CA GLY A 49 -3.16 -8.62 -12.94
C GLY A 49 -2.37 -7.98 -11.80
N ALA A 50 -3.02 -7.30 -10.85
CA ALA A 50 -2.39 -6.76 -9.64
C ALA A 50 -1.83 -7.87 -8.75
N ILE A 51 -2.54 -9.00 -8.61
CA ILE A 51 -2.13 -10.14 -7.79
C ILE A 51 -0.84 -10.76 -8.36
N LEU A 52 -0.78 -10.96 -9.68
CA LEU A 52 0.43 -11.47 -10.33
C LEU A 52 1.62 -10.52 -10.17
N ALA A 53 1.39 -9.21 -10.28
CA ALA A 53 2.42 -8.21 -10.07
C ALA A 53 2.93 -8.20 -8.62
N MET A 54 2.01 -8.29 -7.65
CA MET A 54 2.34 -8.40 -6.23
C MET A 54 3.16 -9.66 -5.95
N LEU A 55 2.72 -10.82 -6.44
CA LEU A 55 3.46 -12.09 -6.28
C LEU A 55 4.88 -11.99 -6.87
N ALA A 56 5.02 -11.43 -8.07
CA ALA A 56 6.34 -11.23 -8.67
C ALA A 56 7.23 -10.30 -7.80
N ALA A 57 6.66 -9.21 -7.28
CA ALA A 57 7.38 -8.28 -6.41
C ALA A 57 7.80 -8.92 -5.08
N LEU A 58 6.96 -9.79 -4.52
CA LEU A 58 7.25 -10.52 -3.29
C LEU A 58 8.34 -11.57 -3.49
N VAL A 59 8.30 -12.33 -4.60
CA VAL A 59 9.36 -13.28 -4.96
C VAL A 59 10.69 -12.56 -5.13
N LEU A 60 10.69 -11.41 -5.82
CA LEU A 60 11.88 -10.56 -5.94
C LEU A 60 12.36 -10.06 -4.58
N SER A 61 11.43 -9.58 -3.73
CA SER A 61 11.75 -9.09 -2.39
C SER A 61 12.34 -10.17 -1.48
N TYR A 62 11.90 -11.42 -1.62
CA TYR A 62 12.45 -12.56 -0.87
C TYR A 62 13.91 -12.85 -1.21
N VAL A 63 14.34 -12.53 -2.44
CA VAL A 63 15.73 -12.69 -2.86
C VAL A 63 16.58 -11.49 -2.42
N THR A 64 16.01 -10.29 -2.35
CA THR A 64 16.76 -9.04 -2.09
C THR A 64 16.78 -8.61 -0.63
N SER A 65 15.82 -9.05 0.18
CA SER A 65 15.58 -8.57 1.55
C SER A 65 15.55 -9.73 2.54
N ASP A 66 15.54 -9.43 3.84
CA ASP A 66 15.44 -10.47 4.87
C ASP A 66 14.18 -11.35 4.65
N PRO A 67 14.30 -12.69 4.64
CA PRO A 67 13.18 -13.60 4.43
C PRO A 67 12.02 -13.37 5.40
N SER A 68 12.30 -12.95 6.63
CA SER A 68 11.27 -12.66 7.64
C SER A 68 10.41 -11.45 7.23
N ILE A 69 11.06 -10.37 6.78
CA ILE A 69 10.40 -9.15 6.30
C ILE A 69 9.63 -9.43 5.02
N ALA A 70 10.23 -10.17 4.08
CA ALA A 70 9.57 -10.51 2.83
C ALA A 70 8.31 -11.36 3.05
N MET A 71 8.35 -12.33 3.97
CA MET A 71 7.18 -13.14 4.33
C MET A 71 6.11 -12.36 5.08
N ALA A 72 6.51 -11.44 5.98
CA ALA A 72 5.59 -10.55 6.68
C ALA A 72 4.86 -9.64 5.68
N SER A 73 5.59 -8.97 4.78
CA SER A 73 5.02 -8.14 3.72
C SER A 73 4.16 -8.95 2.75
N ALA A 74 4.56 -10.18 2.41
CA ALA A 74 3.77 -11.04 1.54
C ALA A 74 2.38 -11.34 2.13
N THR A 75 2.36 -11.69 3.41
CA THR A 75 1.12 -12.01 4.12
C THR A 75 0.25 -10.77 4.30
N ALA A 76 0.86 -9.66 4.72
CA ALA A 76 0.18 -8.39 4.92
C ALA A 76 -0.42 -7.85 3.61
N PHE A 77 0.35 -7.85 2.52
CA PHE A 77 -0.14 -7.41 1.21
C PHE A 77 -1.20 -8.35 0.64
N ALA A 78 -1.07 -9.68 0.80
CA ALA A 78 -2.07 -10.62 0.31
C ALA A 78 -3.42 -10.44 1.01
N VAL A 79 -3.43 -10.27 2.33
CA VAL A 79 -4.67 -10.02 3.09
C VAL A 79 -5.28 -8.69 2.69
N SER A 80 -4.48 -7.63 2.59
CA SER A 80 -4.95 -6.30 2.22
C SER A 80 -5.43 -6.22 0.76
N GLU A 81 -4.85 -6.98 -0.17
CA GLU A 81 -5.34 -7.09 -1.55
C GLU A 81 -6.70 -7.78 -1.62
N CYS A 82 -6.93 -8.84 -0.83
CA CYS A 82 -8.23 -9.49 -0.73
C CYS A 82 -9.32 -8.53 -0.23
N ILE A 83 -8.97 -7.67 0.72
CA ILE A 83 -9.88 -6.66 1.27
C ILE A 83 -10.18 -5.58 0.25
N ASP A 84 -9.15 -5.09 -0.45
CA ASP A 84 -9.37 -4.14 -1.53
C ASP A 84 -10.26 -4.75 -2.60
N TRP A 85 -9.99 -5.98 -3.04
CA TRP A 85 -10.83 -6.66 -4.00
C TRP A 85 -12.30 -6.76 -3.55
N LEU A 86 -12.53 -7.05 -2.27
CA LEU A 86 -13.86 -7.10 -1.67
C LEU A 86 -14.54 -5.72 -1.65
N VAL A 87 -13.82 -4.68 -1.20
CA VAL A 87 -14.29 -3.28 -1.19
C VAL A 87 -14.61 -2.81 -2.61
N PHE A 88 -13.71 -3.05 -3.56
CA PHE A 88 -13.88 -2.64 -4.95
C PHE A 88 -15.04 -3.37 -5.65
N SER A 89 -15.29 -4.64 -5.29
CA SER A 89 -16.41 -5.42 -5.81
C SER A 89 -17.77 -4.96 -5.26
N ILE A 90 -17.83 -4.57 -3.97
CA ILE A 90 -19.08 -4.20 -3.30
C ILE A 90 -19.43 -2.73 -3.50
N THR A 91 -18.48 -1.82 -3.32
CA THR A 91 -18.81 -0.41 -3.08
C THR A 91 -19.25 0.35 -4.33
N LYS A 92 -18.91 -0.09 -5.56
CA LYS A 92 -19.32 0.50 -6.86
C LYS A 92 -19.24 2.05 -6.98
N ARG A 93 -18.54 2.75 -6.07
CA ARG A 93 -18.41 4.24 -5.99
C ARG A 93 -17.36 4.85 -6.93
N PRO A 94 -17.22 6.18 -7.07
CA PRO A 94 -16.08 6.77 -7.79
C PRO A 94 -14.73 6.39 -7.15
N LEU A 95 -13.66 6.34 -7.96
CA LEU A 95 -12.31 5.89 -7.56
C LEU A 95 -11.78 6.58 -6.30
N ARG A 96 -12.05 7.88 -6.16
CA ARG A 96 -11.64 8.68 -5.01
C ARG A 96 -12.15 8.12 -3.69
N ASP A 97 -13.45 7.79 -3.63
CA ASP A 97 -14.08 7.32 -2.40
C ASP A 97 -13.67 5.88 -2.10
N ARG A 98 -13.49 5.06 -3.15
CA ARG A 98 -12.98 3.69 -3.00
C ARG A 98 -11.56 3.67 -2.44
N LEU A 99 -10.66 4.50 -2.97
CA LEU A 99 -9.26 4.55 -2.54
C LEU A 99 -9.13 4.82 -1.04
N TRP A 100 -9.91 5.78 -0.53
CA TRP A 100 -9.84 6.11 0.90
C TRP A 100 -10.46 5.01 1.78
N ILE A 101 -11.59 4.42 1.38
CA ILE A 101 -12.25 3.32 2.11
C ILE A 101 -11.36 2.07 2.12
N SER A 102 -10.80 1.72 0.96
CA SER A 102 -9.91 0.56 0.79
C SER A 102 -8.68 0.71 1.67
N SER A 103 -7.99 1.85 1.55
CA SER A 103 -6.82 2.15 2.36
C SER A 103 -7.14 2.21 3.85
N ALA A 104 -8.31 2.72 4.25
CA ALA A 104 -8.71 2.78 5.66
C ALA A 104 -8.88 1.40 6.32
N LEU A 105 -9.25 0.38 5.54
CA LEU A 105 -9.34 -1.01 6.03
C LEU A 105 -8.03 -1.76 5.87
N SER A 106 -7.34 -1.56 4.74
CA SER A 106 -6.12 -2.27 4.37
C SER A 106 -4.89 -1.80 5.16
N ILE A 107 -4.76 -0.52 5.50
CA ILE A 107 -3.61 0.01 6.24
C ILE A 107 -3.52 -0.56 7.67
N PRO A 108 -4.60 -0.57 8.48
CA PRO A 108 -4.56 -1.19 9.81
C PRO A 108 -4.17 -2.65 9.74
N LEU A 109 -4.82 -3.42 8.87
CA LEU A 109 -4.58 -4.86 8.78
C LEU A 109 -3.17 -5.17 8.29
N ASP A 110 -2.69 -4.46 7.29
CA ASP A 110 -1.29 -4.57 6.85
C ASP A 110 -0.32 -4.27 7.97
N THR A 111 -0.53 -3.17 8.70
CA THR A 111 0.38 -2.74 9.78
C THR A 111 0.39 -3.74 10.93
N PHE A 112 -0.78 -4.23 11.36
CA PHE A 112 -0.86 -5.23 12.44
C PHE A 112 -0.24 -6.57 12.02
N ILE A 113 -0.51 -7.04 10.80
CA ILE A 113 0.04 -8.31 10.30
C ILE A 113 1.56 -8.18 10.11
N PHE A 114 2.02 -7.11 9.45
CA PHE A 114 3.43 -6.89 9.18
C PHE A 114 4.25 -6.80 10.46
N PHE A 115 3.93 -5.83 11.34
CA PHE A 115 4.66 -5.64 12.59
C PHE A 115 4.46 -6.80 13.57
N GLY A 116 3.35 -7.52 13.48
CA GLY A 116 3.09 -8.70 14.31
C GLY A 116 3.90 -9.92 13.90
N MET A 117 4.13 -10.10 12.59
CA MET A 117 4.97 -11.20 12.09
C MET A 117 6.46 -10.97 12.31
N ILE A 118 6.91 -9.73 12.39
CA ILE A 118 8.31 -9.39 12.71
C ILE A 118 8.55 -9.14 14.20
N ASP A 119 7.56 -9.44 15.06
CA ASP A 119 7.59 -9.26 16.53
C ASP A 119 7.99 -7.83 16.97
N ALA A 120 7.63 -6.82 16.16
CA ALA A 120 7.89 -5.41 16.42
C ALA A 120 6.59 -4.63 16.69
N LEU A 121 5.55 -5.32 17.19
CA LEU A 121 4.26 -4.76 17.59
C LEU A 121 4.39 -3.92 18.88
N THR A 122 4.93 -2.72 18.74
CA THR A 122 4.96 -1.73 19.82
C THR A 122 3.98 -0.60 19.53
N ALA A 123 3.31 -0.10 20.57
CA ALA A 123 2.35 0.99 20.42
C ALA A 123 2.92 2.22 19.68
N PRO A 124 4.16 2.67 19.94
CA PRO A 124 4.75 3.78 19.18
C PRO A 124 4.88 3.48 17.70
N VAL A 125 5.43 2.31 17.34
CA VAL A 125 5.67 1.91 15.93
C VAL A 125 4.36 1.77 15.16
N VAL A 126 3.35 1.16 15.78
CA VAL A 126 2.03 1.03 15.15
C VAL A 126 1.40 2.42 14.93
N VAL A 127 1.44 3.28 15.94
CA VAL A 127 0.85 4.63 15.82
C VAL A 127 1.57 5.47 14.77
N THR A 128 2.90 5.46 14.74
CA THR A 128 3.68 6.21 13.75
C THR A 128 3.51 5.64 12.33
N ALA A 129 3.50 4.32 12.19
CA ALA A 129 3.30 3.66 10.90
C ALA A 129 1.89 3.91 10.34
N LEU A 130 0.85 3.82 11.18
CA LEU A 130 -0.51 4.15 10.78
C LEU A 130 -0.61 5.63 10.39
N ALA A 131 -0.16 6.54 11.25
CA ALA A 131 -0.24 7.97 11.00
C ALA A 131 0.46 8.38 9.69
N SER A 132 1.67 7.84 9.45
CA SER A 132 2.44 8.13 8.24
C SER A 132 1.79 7.54 6.98
N LYS A 133 1.32 6.28 7.02
CA LYS A 133 0.58 5.67 5.90
C LYS A 133 -0.71 6.43 5.58
N PHE A 134 -1.49 6.77 6.60
CA PHE A 134 -2.72 7.55 6.46
C PHE A 134 -2.46 8.95 5.92
N ALA A 135 -1.38 9.61 6.36
CA ALA A 135 -0.98 10.90 5.81
C ALA A 135 -0.65 10.78 4.31
N GLY A 136 0.14 9.78 3.91
CA GLY A 136 0.48 9.51 2.51
C GLY A 136 -0.76 9.33 1.63
N VAL A 137 -1.69 8.46 2.05
CA VAL A 137 -2.94 8.23 1.31
C VAL A 137 -3.82 9.48 1.28
N SER A 138 -3.96 10.17 2.41
CA SER A 138 -4.81 11.36 2.51
C SER A 138 -4.30 12.51 1.63
N ILE A 139 -2.98 12.68 1.51
CA ILE A 139 -2.38 13.66 0.60
C ILE A 139 -2.76 13.33 -0.85
N VAL A 140 -2.58 12.07 -1.28
CA VAL A 140 -2.91 11.68 -2.65
C VAL A 140 -4.41 11.82 -2.92
N TRP A 141 -5.24 11.40 -1.96
CA TRP A 141 -6.69 11.57 -2.02
C TRP A 141 -7.10 13.04 -2.14
N MET A 142 -6.49 13.95 -1.36
CA MET A 142 -6.74 15.39 -1.45
C MET A 142 -6.34 15.95 -2.82
N ILE A 143 -5.20 15.54 -3.38
CA ILE A 143 -4.76 15.96 -4.73
C ILE A 143 -5.77 15.49 -5.78
N MET A 144 -6.23 14.24 -5.70
CA MET A 144 -7.26 13.70 -6.60
C MET A 144 -8.58 14.45 -6.45
N ALA A 145 -9.00 14.75 -5.21
CA ALA A 145 -10.21 15.51 -4.92
C ALA A 145 -10.13 16.93 -5.48
N TRP A 146 -8.98 17.60 -5.32
CA TRP A 146 -8.74 18.95 -5.81
C TRP A 146 -8.77 19.01 -7.35
N ARG A 147 -8.10 18.07 -8.03
CA ARG A 147 -8.15 17.97 -9.50
C ARG A 147 -9.57 17.72 -10.03
N ALA A 148 -10.33 16.84 -9.38
CA ALA A 148 -11.71 16.56 -9.77
C ALA A 148 -12.61 17.79 -9.63
N ARG A 149 -12.39 18.62 -8.60
CA ARG A 149 -13.14 19.88 -8.40
C ARG A 149 -12.76 20.94 -9.44
N ASN A 150 -11.47 21.09 -9.74
CA ASN A 150 -11.02 22.08 -10.73
C ASN A 150 -11.45 21.73 -12.17
N ASN A 151 -11.53 20.45 -12.51
CA ASN A 151 -12.02 20.01 -13.81
C ASN A 151 -13.54 20.11 -13.98
N ALA A 152 -14.29 20.28 -12.88
CA ALA A 152 -15.75 20.43 -12.89
C ALA A 152 -16.22 21.89 -13.05
N CYS A 153 -15.32 22.87 -12.94
CA CYS A 153 -15.56 24.26 -13.32
C CYS A 153 -14.84 24.55 -14.65
N PRO A 154 -15.47 24.29 -15.81
CA PRO A 154 -15.05 24.98 -17.02
C PRO A 154 -15.36 26.47 -16.82
N GLY A 155 -14.34 27.31 -16.88
CA GLY A 155 -14.53 28.74 -17.11
C GLY A 155 -15.17 29.00 -18.47
#